data_AF-A0A1Y1W6V8-F1
#
_entry.id   AF-A0A1Y1W6V8-F1
#
_cell.length_a   1.000
_cell.length_b   1.000
_cell.length_c   1.000
_cell.angle_alpha   90.00
_cell.angle_beta   90.00
_cell.angle_gamma   90.00
#
_symmetry.space_group_name_H-M   'P 1'
#
loop_
_entity.id
_entity.type
_entity.pdbx_description
1 polymer ?
#
loop_
_entity_poly.entity_id
_entity_poly.type
_entity_poly.pdbx_seq_one_letter_code
_entity_poly.pdbx_strand_id
1 'polypeptide(L)'
;MSSFVERVRSDPKNICVPVLAIAAVAAVGGAVVLTSRYLQADHVRTVHKRAAQKKYRALLSDLAECKGILSYIDSQEIPKAQQLATEAEQIMSQIAQGGANEAEQAALQTRLQAIRMDIMGVGEQLLRLMEKVDGVAPALVLEAAGLEPWAEHEKELRDKALSDGLGAVFDLASDLRAIRKGLIHKAERRARKVDSLKKITAVAV
;
A
#
# COMPACT_ATOMS: atom_id res chain seq x y z
N MET A 1 -6.09 50.56 -82.67
CA MET A 1 -5.91 49.11 -82.93
C MET A 1 -4.53 48.72 -82.45
N SER A 2 -4.47 47.69 -81.59
CA SER A 2 -3.35 46.76 -81.39
C SER A 2 -2.03 47.34 -80.85
N SER A 3 -1.42 46.88 -79.76
CA SER A 3 -1.60 45.63 -79.02
C SER A 3 -0.93 45.75 -77.65
N PHE A 4 -1.76 45.76 -76.61
CA PHE A 4 -1.40 45.63 -75.20
C PHE A 4 -1.17 44.15 -74.88
N VAL A 5 -0.20 43.49 -75.53
CA VAL A 5 0.13 42.09 -75.28
C VAL A 5 1.61 41.85 -75.60
N GLU A 6 2.48 42.01 -74.61
CA GLU A 6 3.78 41.32 -74.62
C GLU A 6 4.08 40.78 -73.21
N ARG A 7 3.23 39.79 -72.86
CA ARG A 7 3.62 38.46 -72.38
C ARG A 7 4.89 38.44 -71.51
N VAL A 8 4.65 38.63 -70.21
CA VAL A 8 5.47 38.16 -69.09
C VAL A 8 6.03 36.77 -69.43
N ARG A 9 7.33 36.70 -69.73
CA ARG A 9 8.07 35.45 -69.82
C ARG A 9 8.12 34.86 -68.41
N SER A 10 7.28 33.86 -68.20
CA SER A 10 7.33 32.91 -67.09
C SER A 10 8.73 32.30 -66.99
N ASP A 11 9.53 32.74 -66.04
CA ASP A 11 10.69 32.00 -65.55
C ASP A 11 10.22 30.97 -64.51
N PRO A 12 10.29 29.64 -64.79
CA PRO A 12 9.84 28.61 -63.86
C PRO A 12 10.77 28.43 -62.64
N LYS A 13 11.84 29.22 -62.52
CA LYS A 13 12.86 29.08 -61.45
C LYS A 13 12.58 29.93 -60.21
N ASN A 14 11.70 30.94 -60.26
CA ASN A 14 11.48 31.87 -59.15
C ASN A 14 10.32 31.49 -58.20
N ILE A 15 9.55 30.46 -58.51
CA ILE A 15 8.43 30.01 -57.65
C ILE A 15 8.90 28.92 -56.66
N CYS A 16 10.05 28.29 -56.90
CA CYS A 16 10.51 27.15 -56.10
C CYS A 16 11.11 27.57 -54.74
N VAL A 17 11.80 28.72 -54.68
CA VAL A 17 12.50 29.19 -53.46
C VAL A 17 11.54 29.59 -52.31
N PRO A 18 10.45 30.35 -52.53
CA PRO A 18 9.56 30.73 -51.42
C PRO A 18 8.77 29.54 -50.87
N VAL A 19 8.39 28.57 -51.71
CA VAL A 19 7.65 27.37 -51.28
C VAL A 19 8.54 26.45 -50.43
N LEU A 20 9.81 26.27 -50.81
CA LEU A 20 10.79 25.52 -50.03
C LEU A 20 11.09 26.18 -48.68
N ALA A 21 11.19 27.51 -48.62
CA ALA A 21 11.41 28.25 -47.39
C ALA A 21 10.22 28.13 -46.42
N ILE A 22 8.98 28.23 -46.93
CA ILE A 22 7.76 28.05 -46.12
C ILE A 22 7.65 26.62 -45.60
N ALA A 23 7.94 25.61 -46.44
CA ALA A 23 7.94 24.21 -46.03
C ALA A 23 8.99 23.92 -44.94
N ALA A 24 10.18 24.51 -45.04
CA ALA A 24 11.23 24.38 -44.03
C ALA A 24 10.84 25.04 -42.69
N VAL A 25 10.26 26.23 -42.70
CA VAL A 25 9.77 26.91 -41.49
C VAL A 25 8.61 26.15 -40.86
N ALA A 26 7.69 25.59 -41.66
CA ALA A 26 6.61 24.74 -41.17
C ALA A 26 7.14 23.43 -40.55
N ALA A 27 8.16 22.81 -41.16
CA ALA A 27 8.79 21.59 -40.63
C ALA A 27 9.54 21.87 -39.31
N VAL A 28 10.28 22.98 -39.22
CA VAL A 28 10.98 23.39 -38.00
C VAL A 28 9.98 23.80 -36.91
N GLY A 29 8.94 24.56 -37.25
CA GLY A 29 7.85 24.90 -36.33
C GLY A 29 7.13 23.65 -35.81
N GLY A 30 6.85 22.68 -36.68
CA GLY A 30 6.29 21.37 -36.32
C GLY A 30 7.20 20.58 -35.37
N ALA A 31 8.51 20.55 -35.64
CA ALA A 31 9.48 19.87 -34.78
C ALA A 31 9.60 20.53 -33.39
N VAL A 32 9.56 21.86 -33.30
CA VAL A 32 9.57 22.60 -32.03
C VAL A 32 8.29 22.34 -31.22
N VAL A 33 7.13 22.29 -31.86
CA VAL A 33 5.86 21.97 -31.17
C VAL A 33 5.85 20.53 -30.68
N LEU A 34 6.33 19.57 -31.48
CA LEU A 34 6.42 18.16 -31.09
C LEU A 34 7.39 17.96 -29.92
N THR A 35 8.58 18.57 -29.97
CA THR A 35 9.57 18.49 -28.88
C THR A 35 9.07 19.18 -27.61
N SER A 36 8.39 20.33 -27.72
CA SER A 36 7.76 21.00 -26.58
C SER A 36 6.66 20.15 -25.93
N ARG A 37 5.80 19.50 -26.73
CA ARG A 37 4.76 18.59 -26.21
C ARG A 37 5.37 17.35 -25.56
N TYR A 38 6.44 16.82 -26.14
CA TYR A 38 7.16 15.70 -25.57
C TYR A 38 7.79 16.06 -24.22
N LEU A 39 8.46 17.21 -24.12
CA LEU A 39 9.05 17.72 -22.87
C LEU A 39 7.98 17.97 -21.79
N GLN A 40 6.82 18.53 -22.16
CA GLN A 40 5.70 18.71 -21.24
C GLN A 40 5.15 17.35 -20.75
N ALA A 41 4.96 16.39 -21.65
CA ALA A 41 4.50 15.05 -21.30
C ALA A 41 5.49 14.32 -20.38
N ASP A 42 6.80 14.45 -20.64
CA ASP A 42 7.84 13.85 -19.80
C ASP A 42 7.90 14.52 -18.42
N HIS A 43 7.79 15.85 -18.36
CA HIS A 43 7.72 16.56 -17.09
C HIS A 43 6.54 16.09 -16.23
N VAL A 44 5.34 15.99 -16.82
CA VAL A 44 4.14 15.47 -16.14
C VAL A 44 4.37 14.04 -15.63
N ARG A 45 4.95 13.14 -16.44
CA ARG A 45 5.30 11.78 -16.00
C ARG A 45 6.27 11.76 -14.82
N THR A 46 7.30 12.60 -14.84
CA THR A 46 8.27 12.65 -13.72
C THR A 46 7.63 13.15 -12.42
N VAL A 47 6.71 14.12 -12.50
CA VAL A 47 5.97 14.62 -11.34
C VAL A 47 5.08 13.52 -10.75
N HIS A 48 4.32 12.80 -11.59
CA HIS A 48 3.49 11.67 -11.17
C HIS A 48 4.30 10.55 -10.52
N LYS A 49 5.45 10.17 -11.09
CA LYS A 49 6.36 9.18 -10.51
C LYS A 49 6.86 9.61 -9.12
N ARG A 50 7.26 10.88 -8.97
CA ARG A 50 7.73 11.43 -7.69
C ARG A 50 6.62 11.46 -6.64
N ALA A 51 5.41 11.86 -7.03
CA ALA A 51 4.25 11.88 -6.14
C ALA A 51 3.89 10.46 -5.66
N ALA A 52 3.83 9.49 -6.56
CA ALA A 52 3.60 8.10 -6.23
C ALA A 52 4.71 7.50 -5.36
N GLN A 53 5.98 7.78 -5.66
CA GLN A 53 7.10 7.32 -4.84
C GLN A 53 7.05 7.90 -3.42
N LYS A 54 6.65 9.17 -3.27
CA LYS A 54 6.45 9.79 -1.95
C LYS A 54 5.32 9.10 -1.18
N LYS A 55 4.20 8.79 -1.84
CA LYS A 55 3.10 8.04 -1.22
C LYS A 55 3.49 6.61 -0.86
N TYR A 56 4.19 5.92 -1.74
CA TYR A 56 4.72 4.59 -1.48
C TYR A 56 5.60 4.58 -0.22
N ARG A 57 6.54 5.51 -0.08
CA ARG A 57 7.41 5.59 1.10
C ARG A 57 6.64 5.83 2.39
N ALA A 58 5.61 6.68 2.36
CA ALA A 58 4.76 6.91 3.52
C ALA A 58 4.03 5.62 3.95
N LEU A 59 3.34 4.96 3.01
CA LEU A 59 2.62 3.71 3.30
C LEU A 59 3.56 2.57 3.69
N LEU A 60 4.75 2.51 3.10
CA LEU A 60 5.78 1.53 3.48
C LEU A 60 6.27 1.78 4.91
N SER A 61 6.42 3.05 5.32
CA SER A 61 6.75 3.41 6.69
C SER A 61 5.67 2.96 7.66
N ASP A 62 4.39 3.15 7.33
CA ASP A 62 3.26 2.71 8.15
C ASP A 62 3.25 1.18 8.32
N LEU A 63 3.50 0.44 7.23
CA LEU A 63 3.63 -1.03 7.28
C LEU A 63 4.88 -1.49 8.06
N ALA A 64 5.98 -0.75 7.97
CA ALA A 64 7.20 -1.03 8.73
C ALA A 64 6.97 -0.84 10.23
N GLU A 65 6.23 0.19 10.63
CA GLU A 65 5.81 0.39 12.02
C GLU A 65 4.92 -0.78 12.49
N CYS A 66 3.94 -1.18 11.68
CA CYS A 66 3.08 -2.33 11.98
C CYS A 66 3.90 -3.62 12.14
N LYS A 67 4.92 -3.83 11.30
CA LYS A 67 5.85 -4.95 11.43
C LYS A 67 6.64 -4.89 12.73
N GLY A 68 7.06 -3.69 13.16
CA GLY A 68 7.74 -3.47 14.44
C GLY A 68 6.85 -3.85 15.62
N ILE A 69 5.60 -3.39 15.63
CA ILE A 69 4.59 -3.74 16.65
C ILE A 69 4.36 -5.25 16.68
N LEU A 70 4.20 -5.90 15.52
CA LEU A 70 4.04 -7.35 15.45
C LEU A 70 5.25 -8.10 16.00
N SER A 71 6.46 -7.61 15.74
CA SER A 71 7.70 -8.20 16.26
C SER A 71 7.79 -8.06 17.79
N TYR A 72 7.31 -6.93 18.34
CA TYR A 72 7.21 -6.73 19.78
C TYR A 72 6.22 -7.72 20.40
N ILE A 73 5.03 -7.86 19.81
CA ILE A 73 4.02 -8.83 20.25
C ILE A 73 4.59 -10.26 20.23
N ASP A 74 5.30 -10.63 19.16
CA ASP A 74 5.90 -11.96 19.03
C ASP A 74 6.99 -12.26 20.08
N SER A 75 7.76 -11.24 20.47
CA SER A 75 8.91 -11.40 21.38
C SER A 75 8.57 -11.22 22.86
N GLN A 76 7.56 -10.42 23.18
CA GLN A 76 7.23 -10.04 24.57
C GLN A 76 5.85 -10.55 24.97
N GLU A 77 4.80 -10.11 24.26
CA GLU A 77 3.41 -10.32 24.68
C GLU A 77 2.96 -11.79 24.53
N ILE A 78 3.35 -12.47 23.45
CA ILE A 78 2.98 -13.87 23.23
C ILE A 78 3.63 -14.81 24.25
N PRO A 79 4.95 -14.76 24.51
CA PRO A 79 5.55 -15.57 25.57
C PRO A 79 4.95 -15.29 26.96
N LYS A 80 4.71 -14.01 27.28
CA LYS A 80 4.05 -13.62 28.53
C LYS A 80 2.64 -14.20 28.64
N ALA A 81 1.84 -14.09 27.58
CA ALA A 81 0.49 -14.68 27.54
C ALA A 81 0.50 -16.21 27.69
N GLN A 82 1.53 -16.89 27.16
CA GLN A 82 1.70 -18.33 27.36
C GLN A 82 2.03 -18.68 28.81
N GLN A 83 2.93 -17.94 29.45
CA GLN A 83 3.25 -18.13 30.87
C GLN A 83 2.02 -17.92 31.75
N LEU A 84 1.24 -16.86 31.48
CA LEU A 84 0.00 -16.58 32.19
C LEU A 84 -1.04 -17.68 31.99
N ALA A 85 -1.13 -18.27 30.79
CA ALA A 85 -2.02 -19.41 30.56
C ALA A 85 -1.60 -20.65 31.36
N THR A 86 -0.29 -20.93 31.45
CA THR A 86 0.22 -22.02 32.31
C THR A 86 -0.04 -21.75 33.79
N GLU A 87 0.11 -20.50 34.25
CA GLU A 87 -0.25 -20.08 35.61
C GLU A 87 -1.75 -20.30 35.87
N ALA A 88 -2.61 -19.94 34.92
CA ALA A 88 -4.06 -20.18 35.02
C ALA A 88 -4.40 -21.68 35.13
N GLU A 89 -3.73 -22.56 34.35
CA GLU A 89 -3.91 -24.01 34.45
C GLU A 89 -3.52 -24.56 35.82
N GLN A 90 -2.42 -24.05 36.39
CA GLN A 90 -1.98 -24.43 37.74
C GLN A 90 -2.98 -23.97 38.79
N ILE A 91 -3.47 -22.72 38.70
CA ILE A 91 -4.49 -22.18 39.60
C ILE A 91 -5.78 -23.00 39.52
N MET A 92 -6.26 -23.31 38.32
CA MET A 92 -7.45 -24.16 38.13
C MET A 92 -7.27 -25.54 38.75
N SER A 93 -6.08 -26.12 38.60
CA SER A 93 -5.76 -27.43 39.19
C SER A 93 -5.74 -27.38 40.72
N GLN A 94 -5.21 -26.31 41.32
CA GLN A 94 -5.20 -26.11 42.78
C GLN A 94 -6.62 -25.97 43.34
N ILE A 95 -7.47 -25.20 42.67
CA ILE A 95 -8.89 -25.05 43.04
C ILE A 95 -9.59 -26.41 42.96
N ALA A 96 -9.39 -27.16 41.87
CA ALA A 96 -10.03 -28.46 41.66
C ALA A 96 -9.61 -29.53 42.67
N GLN A 97 -8.36 -29.48 43.17
CA GLN A 97 -7.85 -30.42 44.16
C GLN A 97 -8.35 -30.14 45.60
N GLY A 98 -9.14 -29.07 45.80
CA GLY A 98 -9.72 -28.74 47.11
C GLY A 98 -8.67 -28.37 48.17
N GLY A 99 -7.45 -28.03 47.75
CA GLY A 99 -6.32 -27.73 48.64
C GLY A 99 -6.30 -26.30 49.17
N ALA A 100 -7.29 -25.48 48.82
CA ALA A 100 -7.35 -24.06 49.17
C ALA A 100 -8.57 -23.78 50.06
N ASN A 101 -8.36 -23.01 51.13
CA ASN A 101 -9.45 -22.53 52.00
C ASN A 101 -10.28 -21.45 51.27
N GLU A 102 -11.48 -21.11 51.77
CA GLU A 102 -12.39 -20.15 51.09
C GLU A 102 -11.72 -18.80 50.72
N ALA A 103 -10.91 -18.25 51.62
CA ALA A 103 -10.19 -17.00 51.36
C ALA A 103 -9.11 -17.14 50.27
N GLU A 104 -8.47 -18.31 50.19
CA GLU A 104 -7.45 -18.60 49.16
C GLU A 104 -8.13 -18.85 47.81
N GLN A 105 -9.27 -19.54 47.76
CA GLN A 105 -10.05 -19.70 46.54
C GLN A 105 -10.50 -18.35 45.97
N ALA A 106 -10.97 -17.43 46.80
CA ALA A 106 -11.36 -16.09 46.36
C ALA A 106 -10.17 -15.29 45.77
N ALA A 107 -8.99 -15.41 46.38
CA ALA A 107 -7.76 -14.80 45.86
C ALA A 107 -7.33 -15.42 44.51
N LEU A 108 -7.39 -16.75 44.40
CA LEU A 108 -7.07 -17.50 43.18
C LEU A 108 -8.03 -17.16 42.03
N GLN A 109 -9.33 -17.04 42.30
CA GLN A 109 -10.32 -16.60 41.30
C GLN A 109 -10.05 -15.16 40.82
N THR A 110 -9.71 -14.26 41.75
CA THR A 110 -9.34 -12.88 41.40
C THR A 110 -8.08 -12.87 40.50
N ARG A 111 -7.11 -13.73 40.79
CA ARG A 111 -5.90 -13.87 39.96
C ARG A 111 -6.20 -14.42 38.57
N LEU A 112 -7.05 -15.45 38.48
CA LEU A 112 -7.54 -16.01 37.20
C LEU A 112 -8.23 -14.94 36.35
N GLN A 113 -9.06 -14.09 36.96
CA GLN A 113 -9.73 -12.99 36.26
C GLN A 113 -8.72 -11.96 35.73
N ALA A 114 -7.69 -11.61 36.52
CA ALA A 114 -6.62 -10.72 36.08
C ALA A 114 -5.86 -11.31 34.89
N ILE A 115 -5.50 -12.60 34.94
CA ILE A 115 -4.85 -13.31 33.84
C ILE A 115 -5.69 -13.27 32.55
N ARG A 116 -7.01 -13.50 32.68
CA ARG A 116 -7.93 -13.44 31.54
C ARG A 116 -7.93 -12.06 30.90
N MET A 117 -7.95 -11.00 31.71
CA MET A 117 -7.89 -9.62 31.21
C MET A 117 -6.57 -9.31 30.49
N ASP A 118 -5.44 -9.78 31.01
CA ASP A 118 -4.13 -9.59 30.38
C ASP A 118 -4.07 -10.27 28.99
N ILE A 119 -4.53 -11.53 28.89
CA ILE A 119 -4.57 -12.26 27.61
C ILE A 119 -5.55 -11.60 26.63
N MET A 120 -6.67 -11.07 27.12
CA MET A 120 -7.60 -10.29 26.30
C MET A 120 -6.96 -9.01 25.76
N GLY A 121 -6.16 -8.31 26.57
CA GLY A 121 -5.42 -7.11 26.15
C GLY A 121 -4.49 -7.36 24.97
N VAL A 122 -3.77 -8.49 24.96
CA VAL A 122 -2.93 -8.89 23.81
C VAL A 122 -3.78 -9.13 22.55
N GLY A 123 -4.95 -9.73 22.71
CA GLY A 123 -5.89 -9.94 21.61
C GLY A 123 -6.39 -8.63 20.99
N GLU A 124 -6.70 -7.64 21.83
CA GLU A 124 -7.14 -6.32 21.38
C GLU A 124 -6.01 -5.57 20.65
N GLN A 125 -4.77 -5.65 21.15
CA GLN A 125 -3.61 -5.08 20.45
C GLN A 125 -3.44 -5.67 19.04
N LEU A 126 -3.62 -6.99 18.88
CA LEU A 126 -3.58 -7.64 17.58
C LEU A 126 -4.70 -7.19 16.64
N LEU A 127 -5.92 -6.99 17.15
CA LEU A 127 -7.03 -6.48 16.36
C LEU A 127 -6.77 -5.05 15.87
N ARG A 128 -6.34 -4.15 16.76
CA ARG A 128 -5.98 -2.77 16.38
C ARG A 128 -4.84 -2.73 15.37
N LEU A 129 -3.88 -3.65 15.49
CA LEU A 129 -2.81 -3.79 14.50
C LEU A 129 -3.36 -4.23 13.13
N MET A 130 -4.28 -5.19 13.10
CA MET A 130 -4.91 -5.62 11.85
C MET A 130 -5.68 -4.47 11.19
N GLU A 131 -6.46 -3.70 11.96
CA GLU A 131 -7.16 -2.51 11.46
C GLU A 131 -6.19 -1.48 10.86
N LYS A 132 -5.06 -1.22 11.54
CA LYS A 132 -4.03 -0.31 11.05
C LYS A 132 -3.41 -0.80 9.73
N VAL A 133 -3.14 -2.10 9.62
CA VAL A 133 -2.63 -2.72 8.39
C VAL A 133 -3.67 -2.66 7.26
N ASP A 134 -4.96 -2.85 7.58
CA ASP A 134 -6.04 -2.77 6.60
C ASP A 134 -6.32 -1.34 6.10
N GLY A 135 -6.08 -0.34 6.94
CA GLY A 135 -6.14 1.08 6.58
C GLY A 135 -5.06 1.51 5.57
N VAL A 136 -4.00 0.71 5.38
CA VAL A 136 -3.00 0.98 4.34
C VAL A 136 -3.58 0.64 2.98
N ALA A 137 -3.83 1.66 2.16
CA ALA A 137 -4.41 1.53 0.82
C ALA A 137 -3.36 1.68 -0.30
N PRO A 138 -2.90 0.58 -0.93
CA PRO A 138 -1.94 0.65 -2.04
C PRO A 138 -2.47 1.40 -3.26
N ALA A 139 -3.80 1.50 -3.41
CA ALA A 139 -4.46 2.28 -4.45
C ALA A 139 -4.05 3.76 -4.45
N LEU A 140 -3.76 4.34 -3.28
CA LEU A 140 -3.31 5.73 -3.15
C LEU A 140 -1.97 6.00 -3.86
N VAL A 141 -1.15 4.97 -4.09
CA VAL A 141 0.09 5.09 -4.87
C VAL A 141 -0.22 5.26 -6.36
N LEU A 142 -1.23 4.54 -6.85
CA LEU A 142 -1.69 4.63 -8.23
C LEU A 142 -2.40 5.97 -8.48
N GLU A 143 -3.28 6.39 -7.57
CA GLU A 143 -3.96 7.69 -7.63
C GLU A 143 -2.97 8.86 -7.66
N ALA A 144 -1.90 8.78 -6.85
CA ALA A 144 -0.85 9.80 -6.86
C ALA A 144 -0.09 9.88 -8.20
N ALA A 145 -0.08 8.79 -8.98
CA ALA A 145 0.42 8.78 -10.35
C ALA A 145 -0.63 9.15 -11.41
N GLY A 146 -1.84 9.54 -11.00
CA GLY A 146 -2.95 9.85 -11.92
C GLY A 146 -3.60 8.61 -12.54
N LEU A 147 -3.30 7.42 -12.03
CA LEU A 147 -3.96 6.18 -12.41
C LEU A 147 -5.18 5.99 -11.52
N GLU A 148 -6.38 6.14 -12.06
CA GLU A 148 -7.60 5.85 -11.31
C GLU A 148 -7.73 4.33 -11.06
N PRO A 149 -7.83 3.87 -9.80
CA PRO A 149 -7.84 2.45 -9.44
C PRO A 149 -9.11 1.67 -9.84
N TRP A 150 -9.98 2.25 -10.67
CA TRP A 150 -11.34 1.76 -10.94
C TRP A 150 -11.44 0.80 -12.12
N ALA A 151 -10.36 0.52 -12.85
CA ALA A 151 -10.42 -0.52 -13.88
C ALA A 151 -10.60 -1.86 -13.16
N GLU A 152 -11.72 -2.54 -13.41
CA GLU A 152 -12.15 -3.75 -12.72
C GLU A 152 -11.16 -4.94 -12.83
N HIS A 153 -10.06 -4.79 -13.58
CA HIS A 153 -9.04 -5.82 -13.77
C HIS A 153 -7.61 -5.28 -13.56
N GLU A 154 -6.88 -5.91 -12.64
CA GLU A 154 -5.47 -5.61 -12.32
C GLU A 154 -4.55 -5.70 -13.55
N LYS A 155 -4.88 -6.58 -14.50
CA LYS A 155 -4.17 -6.71 -15.78
C LYS A 155 -4.31 -5.47 -16.67
N GLU A 156 -5.52 -4.92 -16.79
CA GLU A 156 -5.79 -3.73 -17.61
C GLU A 156 -5.13 -2.49 -17.01
N LEU A 157 -5.16 -2.37 -15.68
CA LEU A 157 -4.44 -1.32 -14.95
C LEU A 157 -2.93 -1.43 -15.16
N ARG A 158 -2.37 -2.64 -15.16
CA ARG A 158 -0.95 -2.87 -15.46
C ARG A 158 -0.61 -2.50 -16.90
N ASP A 159 -1.43 -2.93 -17.86
CA ASP A 159 -1.21 -2.66 -19.28
C ASP A 159 -1.27 -1.15 -19.57
N LYS A 160 -2.21 -0.43 -18.94
CA LYS A 160 -2.31 1.03 -18.99
C LYS A 160 -1.11 1.72 -18.32
N ALA A 161 -0.69 1.24 -17.15
CA ALA A 161 0.51 1.76 -16.49
C ALA A 161 1.77 1.56 -17.36
N LEU A 162 1.87 0.43 -18.08
CA LEU A 162 2.97 0.17 -19.00
C LEU A 162 2.92 1.10 -20.22
N SER A 163 1.74 1.32 -20.83
CA SER A 163 1.59 2.26 -21.95
C SER A 163 1.94 3.70 -21.56
N ASP A 164 1.62 4.10 -20.33
CA ASP A 164 1.86 5.44 -19.82
C ASP A 164 3.30 5.64 -19.29
N GLY A 165 4.12 4.58 -19.30
CA GLY A 165 5.50 4.59 -18.79
C GLY A 165 5.59 4.63 -17.26
N LEU A 166 4.51 4.23 -16.58
CA LEU A 166 4.31 4.18 -15.12
C LEU A 166 4.40 2.75 -14.55
N GLY A 167 4.87 1.76 -15.31
CA GLY A 167 4.97 0.36 -14.85
C GLY A 167 5.64 0.19 -13.49
N ALA A 168 6.74 0.91 -13.22
CA ALA A 168 7.42 0.86 -11.93
C ALA A 168 6.53 1.34 -10.75
N VAL A 169 5.60 2.28 -10.98
CA VAL A 169 4.66 2.72 -9.95
C VAL A 169 3.65 1.62 -9.64
N PHE A 170 3.23 0.88 -10.65
CA PHE A 170 2.35 -0.27 -10.47
C PHE A 170 3.03 -1.36 -9.64
N ASP A 171 4.30 -1.66 -9.93
CA ASP A 171 5.09 -2.62 -9.15
C ASP A 171 5.20 -2.20 -7.68
N LEU A 172 5.43 -0.91 -7.39
CA LEU A 172 5.44 -0.39 -6.01
C LEU A 172 4.10 -0.61 -5.28
N ALA A 173 2.98 -0.41 -5.96
CA ALA A 173 1.66 -0.67 -5.38
C ALA A 173 1.44 -2.18 -5.15
N SER A 174 1.92 -3.03 -6.06
CA SER A 174 1.88 -4.49 -5.92
C SER A 174 2.70 -4.97 -4.72
N ASP A 175 3.90 -4.43 -4.54
CA ASP A 175 4.76 -4.72 -3.38
C ASP A 175 4.04 -4.39 -2.06
N LEU A 176 3.39 -3.21 -1.97
CA LEU A 176 2.61 -2.85 -0.78
C LEU A 176 1.46 -3.82 -0.53
N ARG A 177 0.75 -4.28 -1.57
CA ARG A 177 -0.31 -5.30 -1.44
C ARG A 177 0.25 -6.60 -0.86
N ALA A 178 1.39 -7.05 -1.38
CA ALA A 178 2.05 -8.28 -0.92
C ALA A 178 2.51 -8.17 0.54
N ILE A 179 3.15 -7.05 0.92
CA ILE A 179 3.59 -6.80 2.30
C ILE A 179 2.39 -6.75 3.24
N ARG A 180 1.34 -5.98 2.89
CA ARG A 180 0.10 -5.88 3.66
C ARG A 180 -0.51 -7.26 3.89
N LYS A 181 -0.72 -8.05 2.83
CA LYS A 181 -1.27 -9.40 2.93
C LYS A 181 -0.43 -10.32 3.82
N GLY A 182 0.90 -10.24 3.69
CA GLY A 182 1.83 -11.00 4.52
C GLY A 182 1.73 -10.64 6.02
N LEU A 183 1.55 -9.35 6.34
CA LEU A 183 1.36 -8.89 7.73
C LEU A 183 0.01 -9.32 8.30
N ILE A 184 -1.09 -9.20 7.53
CA ILE A 184 -2.41 -9.67 7.94
C ILE A 184 -2.37 -11.15 8.30
N HIS A 185 -1.83 -12.00 7.42
CA HIS A 185 -1.75 -13.44 7.69
C HIS A 185 -0.92 -13.77 8.94
N LYS A 186 0.13 -13.01 9.23
CA LYS A 186 0.91 -13.21 10.46
C LYS A 186 0.10 -12.78 11.69
N ALA A 187 -0.53 -11.62 11.65
CA ALA A 187 -1.38 -11.13 12.73
C ALA A 187 -2.55 -12.09 13.02
N GLU A 188 -3.23 -12.60 11.99
CA GLU A 188 -4.29 -13.61 12.11
C GLU A 188 -3.81 -14.90 12.77
N ARG A 189 -2.61 -15.38 12.42
CA ARG A 189 -2.03 -16.57 13.06
C ARG A 189 -1.80 -16.34 14.56
N ARG A 190 -1.40 -15.12 14.95
CA ARG A 190 -1.23 -14.76 16.36
C ARG A 190 -2.56 -14.58 17.08
N ALA A 191 -3.54 -13.97 16.43
CA ALA A 191 -4.89 -13.82 16.98
C ALA A 191 -5.48 -15.20 17.32
N ARG A 192 -5.36 -16.18 16.42
CA ARG A 192 -5.78 -17.56 16.67
C ARG A 192 -5.06 -18.19 17.87
N LYS A 193 -3.75 -17.94 18.01
CA LYS A 193 -2.97 -18.42 19.17
C LYS A 193 -3.48 -17.78 20.47
N VAL A 194 -3.69 -16.47 20.49
CA VAL A 194 -4.23 -15.77 21.66
C VAL A 194 -5.65 -16.27 21.99
N ASP A 195 -6.50 -16.51 20.99
CA ASP A 195 -7.83 -17.06 21.21
C ASP A 195 -7.80 -18.48 21.76
N SER A 196 -6.81 -19.31 21.39
CA SER A 196 -6.62 -20.61 22.07
C SER A 196 -6.23 -20.46 23.54
N LEU A 197 -5.41 -19.46 23.89
CA LEU A 197 -5.05 -19.20 25.29
C LEU A 197 -6.25 -18.68 26.09
N LYS A 198 -7.08 -17.80 25.50
CA LYS A 198 -8.32 -17.35 26.13
C LYS A 198 -9.25 -18.51 26.47
N LYS A 199 -9.38 -19.50 25.58
CA LYS A 199 -10.23 -20.67 25.80
C LYS A 199 -9.80 -21.48 27.03
N ILE A 200 -8.49 -21.66 27.22
CA ILE A 200 -7.95 -22.34 28.40
C ILE A 200 -8.40 -21.63 29.68
N THR A 201 -8.31 -20.30 29.71
CA THR A 201 -8.71 -19.50 30.88
C THR A 201 -10.23 -19.34 31.07
N ALA A 202 -11.05 -19.75 30.10
CA ALA A 202 -12.50 -19.56 30.13
C ALA A 202 -13.27 -20.75 30.76
N VAL A 203 -12.64 -21.92 30.91
CA VAL A 203 -13.27 -23.13 31.47
C VAL A 203 -13.33 -23.09 33.02
N ALA A 204 -12.81 -22.04 33.65
CA ALA A 204 -12.63 -21.92 35.09
C ALA A 204 -13.87 -21.48 35.91
N VAL A 205 -15.10 -21.60 35.37
CA VAL A 205 -16.34 -21.19 36.05
C VAL A 205 -17.21 -22.40 36.37
#